data_AF-A0A497S5N2-F1
#
_entry.id   AF-A0A497S5N2-F1
#
_cell.length_a   1.000
_cell.length_b   1.000
_cell.length_c   1.000
_cell.angle_alpha   90.00
_cell.angle_beta   90.00
_cell.angle_gamma   90.00
#
_symmetry.space_group_name_H-M   'P 1'
#
loop_
_entity.id
_entity.type
_entity.pdbx_description
1 polymer ?
#
loop_
_entity_poly.entity_id
_entity_poly.type
_entity_poly.pdbx_seq_one_letter_code
_entity_poly.pdbx_strand_id
1 'polypeptide(L)' 'GNRIYEYVRFLVKMGLVERKRCGRTRILTVTPKFREYFQIKDMDEFIERYVRVDEEKGDEEDTKDK' A
#
# COMPACT_ATOMS: atom_id res chain seq x y z
N GLY A 1 4.27 13.22 -2.23
CA GLY A 1 4.22 13.36 -0.76
C GLY A 1 2.80 13.40 -0.21
N ASN A 2 2.11 14.55 -0.27
CA ASN A 2 0.87 14.78 0.49
C ASN A 2 -0.35 13.92 0.09
N ARG A 3 -0.52 13.60 -1.20
CA ARG A 3 -1.66 12.80 -1.69
C ARG A 3 -1.68 11.37 -1.13
N ILE A 4 -0.51 10.76 -0.92
CA ILE A 4 -0.42 9.41 -0.34
C ILE A 4 -1.03 9.39 1.06
N TYR A 5 -0.75 10.41 1.88
CA TYR A 5 -1.34 10.52 3.22
C TYR A 5 -2.87 10.70 3.16
N GLU A 6 -3.41 11.35 2.13
CA GLU A 6 -4.86 11.42 1.90
C GLU A 6 -5.44 10.06 1.58
N TYR A 7 -4.84 9.31 0.65
CA TYR A 7 -5.28 7.95 0.33
C TYR A 7 -5.23 7.02 1.53
N VAL A 8 -4.14 7.06 2.31
CA VAL A 8 -4.04 6.28 3.55
C VAL A 8 -5.13 6.68 4.54
N ARG A 9 -5.46 7.98 4.67
CA ARG A 9 -6.59 8.43 5.50
C ARG A 9 -7.92 7.87 5.01
N PHE A 10 -8.16 7.84 3.70
CA PHE A 10 -9.39 7.27 3.13
C PHE A 10 -9.48 5.76 3.36
N LEU A 11 -8.40 5.01 3.12
CA LEU A 11 -8.36 3.56 3.35
C LEU A 11 -8.60 3.20 4.83
N VAL A 12 -8.05 4.01 5.75
CA VAL A 12 -8.32 3.87 7.18
C VAL A 12 -9.77 4.20 7.51
N LYS A 13 -10.32 5.28 6.95
CA LYS A 13 -11.73 5.66 7.16
C LYS A 13 -12.71 4.60 6.64
N MET A 14 -12.37 3.94 5.53
CA MET A 14 -13.16 2.83 4.99
C MET A 14 -13.02 1.54 5.82
N GLY A 15 -12.04 1.49 6.74
CA GLY A 15 -11.73 0.32 7.53
C GLY A 15 -11.08 -0.79 6.71
N LEU A 16 -10.44 -0.48 5.58
CA LEU A 16 -9.72 -1.45 4.77
C LEU A 16 -8.31 -1.67 5.32
N VAL A 17 -7.69 -0.63 5.84
CA VAL A 17 -6.33 -0.66 6.42
C VAL A 17 -6.36 -0.05 7.81
N GLU A 18 -5.63 -0.63 8.75
CA GLU A 18 -5.34 -0.02 10.04
C GLU A 18 -3.94 0.60 10.08
N ARG A 19 -3.75 1.59 10.95
CA ARG A 19 -2.45 2.26 11.13
C ARG A 19 -2.02 2.19 12.59
N LYS A 20 -0.83 1.65 12.84
CA LYS A 20 -0.24 1.57 14.19
C LYS A 20 1.05 2.38 14.23
N ARG A 21 1.21 3.24 15.26
CA ARG A 21 2.43 4.04 15.42
C ARG A 21 3.59 3.13 15.83
N CYS A 22 4.74 3.28 15.15
CA CYS A 22 5.99 2.60 15.47
C CYS A 22 7.12 3.63 15.45
N GLY A 23 7.49 4.14 16.63
CA GLY A 23 8.47 5.23 16.75
C GLY A 23 8.02 6.51 16.02
N ARG A 24 8.81 6.94 15.03
CA ARG A 24 8.53 8.10 14.16
C ARG A 24 7.67 7.75 12.94
N THR A 25 7.48 6.47 12.64
CA THR A 25 6.72 6.00 11.48
C THR A 25 5.39 5.34 11.91
N ARG A 26 4.61 4.91 10.92
CA ARG A 26 3.37 4.15 11.13
C ARG A 26 3.42 2.91 10.25
N ILE A 27 3.11 1.77 10.84
CA ILE A 27 2.90 0.51 10.13
C ILE A 27 1.45 0.49 9.66
N LEU A 28 1.25 0.16 8.38
CA LEU A 28 -0.06 -0.04 7.79
C LEU A 28 -0.31 -1.54 7.65
N THR A 29 -1.49 -1.99 8.06
CA THR A 29 -1.85 -3.42 8.03
C THR A 29 -3.24 -3.55 7.42
N VAL A 30 -3.41 -4.48 6.48
CA VAL A 30 -4.72 -4.78 5.89
C VAL A 30 -5.62 -5.44 6.94
N THR A 31 -6.89 -5.07 6.94
CA THR A 31 -7.89 -5.64 7.85
C THR A 31 -8.63 -6.81 7.18
N PRO A 32 -9.39 -7.63 7.93
CA PRO A 32 -10.26 -8.64 7.33
C PRO A 32 -11.26 -8.07 6.31
N LYS A 33 -11.76 -6.85 6.54
CA LYS A 33 -12.66 -6.15 5.62
C LYS A 33 -12.02 -5.87 4.26
N PHE A 34 -10.70 -5.73 4.19
CA PHE A 34 -9.98 -5.63 2.92
C PHE A 34 -10.25 -6.84 2.04
N ARG A 35 -10.07 -8.04 2.62
CA ARG A 35 -10.26 -9.31 1.93
C ARG A 35 -11.69 -9.45 1.43
N GLU A 36 -12.67 -9.10 2.26
CA GLU A 36 -14.09 -9.12 1.89
C GLU A 36 -14.41 -8.12 0.77
N TYR A 37 -13.92 -6.87 0.89
CA TYR A 37 -14.17 -5.80 -0.09
C TYR A 37 -13.64 -6.14 -1.47
N PHE A 38 -12.44 -6.72 -1.56
CA PHE A 38 -11.82 -7.15 -2.82
C PHE A 38 -12.16 -8.59 -3.21
N GLN A 39 -13.03 -9.26 -2.46
CA GLN A 39 -13.47 -10.64 -2.72
C GLN A 39 -12.30 -11.63 -2.83
N ILE A 40 -11.26 -11.41 -2.02
CA ILE A 40 -10.04 -12.22 -2.02
C ILE A 40 -10.31 -13.53 -1.26
N LYS A 41 -10.31 -14.66 -1.97
CA LYS A 41 -10.54 -15.97 -1.37
C LYS A 41 -9.31 -16.54 -0.70
N ASP A 42 -8.12 -16.19 -1.16
CA ASP A 42 -6.84 -16.62 -0.60
C ASP A 42 -5.86 -15.46 -0.68
N MET A 43 -5.25 -15.11 0.45
CA MET A 43 -4.33 -13.97 0.52
C MET A 43 -2.95 -14.31 -0.04
N ASP A 44 -2.51 -15.56 0.09
CA ASP A 44 -1.21 -15.98 -0.41
C ASP A 44 -1.26 -16.03 -1.94
N GLU A 45 -2.32 -16.60 -2.53
CA GLU A 45 -2.55 -16.54 -4.00
C GLU A 45 -2.60 -15.10 -4.50
N PHE A 46 -3.31 -14.21 -3.78
CA PHE A 46 -3.41 -12.79 -4.15
C PHE A 46 -2.05 -12.11 -4.16
N ILE A 47 -1.22 -12.34 -3.14
CA ILE A 47 0.12 -11.76 -3.05
C ILE A 47 1.01 -12.29 -4.18
N GLU A 48 1.00 -13.59 -4.44
CA GLU A 48 1.80 -14.19 -5.51
C GLU A 48 1.42 -13.67 -6.89
N ARG A 49 0.12 -13.46 -7.14
CA ARG A 49 -0.39 -13.03 -8.43
C ARG A 49 -0.24 -11.54 -8.71
N TYR A 50 -0.36 -10.69 -7.68
CA TYR A 50 -0.50 -9.24 -7.87
C TYR A 50 0.61 -8.39 -7.22
N VAL A 51 1.32 -8.91 -6.21
CA VAL A 51 2.31 -8.11 -5.45
C VAL A 51 3.74 -8.36 -5.94
N ARG A 52 4.02 -9.55 -6.50
CA ARG A 52 5.36 -9.90 -7.01
C ARG A 52 5.72 -9.28 -8.38
N VAL A 53 4.97 -8.30 -8.89
CA VAL A 53 5.14 -7.78 -10.26
C VAL A 53 6.02 -6.52 -10.35
N ASP A 54 6.35 -5.84 -9.24
CA ASP A 54 7.13 -4.59 -9.28
C ASP A 54 8.44 -4.65 -8.46
N GLU A 55 9.31 -5.60 -8.77
CA GLU A 55 10.77 -5.45 -8.52
C GLU A 55 11.49 -5.18 -9.86
N GLU A 56 11.14 -4.11 -10.57
CA GLU A 56 11.89 -3.46 -11.66
C GLU A 56 11.01 -2.29 -12.16
N LYS A 57 11.36 -1.01 -12.18
CA LYS A 57 12.62 -0.28 -12.17
C LYS A 57 12.49 0.94 -11.25
N GLY A 58 13.56 1.28 -10.53
CA GLY A 58 13.73 2.65 -10.05
C GLY A 58 13.78 3.58 -11.26
N ASP A 59 12.97 4.63 -11.24
CA ASP A 59 13.09 5.74 -12.18
C ASP A 59 14.47 6.38 -11.98
N GLU A 60 15.42 5.98 -12.82
CA GLU A 60 16.67 6.67 -13.06
C GLU A 60 16.61 7.22 -14.49
N GLU A 61 16.14 8.47 -14.60
CA GLU A 61 16.35 9.47 -15.66
C GLU A 61 15.59 10.73 -15.20
N ASP A 62 16.09 11.96 -15.21
CA ASP A 62 17.02 12.54 -16.18
C ASP A 62 17.78 13.76 -15.60
N THR A 63 18.91 13.98 -16.24
CA THR A 63 20.00 14.95 -16.10
C THR A 63 19.66 16.43 -16.33
N LYS A 64 20.54 17.32 -15.81
CA LYS A 64 20.85 18.71 -16.24
C LYS A 64 19.73 19.77 -16.06
N ASP A 65 19.94 21.02 -15.63
CA ASP A 65 21.04 21.97 -15.79
C ASP A 65 21.12 22.94 -14.58
N LYS A 66 22.34 23.34 -14.19
CA LYS A 66 22.64 24.70 -13.71
C LYS A 66 24.12 25.02 -13.82
#